data_AF-A0A7C0UQI0-F1
#
_entry.id   AF-A0A7C0UQI0-F1
#
_cell.length_a   1.000
_cell.length_b   1.000
_cell.length_c   1.000
_cell.angle_alpha   90.00
_cell.angle_beta   90.00
_cell.angle_gamma   90.00
#
_symmetry.space_group_name_H-M   'P 1'
#
loop_
_entity.id
_entity.type
_entity.pdbx_description
1 polymer ?
#
loop_
_entity_poly.entity_id
_entity_poly.type
_entity_poly.pdbx_seq_one_letter_code
_entity_poly.pdbx_strand_id
1 'polypeptide(L)' 'MKNKVICPECGQRVKTCTNCGVEFIDGDFIICAGIRGKHFCSEECFLEWLKRRFEEKHTVVETYCETEE' A
#
# COMPACT_ATOMS: atom_id res chain seq x y z
N MET A 1 18.21 -5.58 -22.09
CA MET A 1 18.03 -4.35 -21.28
C MET A 1 16.86 -4.62 -20.34
N LYS A 2 16.98 -4.42 -19.01
CA LYS A 2 15.81 -4.58 -18.12
C LYS A 2 14.79 -3.49 -18.46
N ASN A 3 13.62 -3.88 -18.98
CA ASN A 3 12.54 -2.94 -19.27
C ASN A 3 12.16 -2.25 -17.96
N LYS A 4 12.15 -0.92 -17.97
CA LYS A 4 11.76 -0.11 -16.81
C LYS A 4 10.25 0.04 -16.88
N VAL A 5 9.53 -0.55 -15.93
CA VAL A 5 8.08 -0.39 -15.83
C VAL A 5 7.79 1.05 -15.35
N ILE A 6 6.97 1.78 -16.09
CA ILE A 6 6.53 3.14 -15.74
C ILE A 6 5.04 3.07 -15.47
N CYS A 7 4.62 3.55 -14.31
CA CYS A 7 3.21 3.66 -14.00
C CYS A 7 2.57 4.72 -14.90
N PRO A 8 1.54 4.38 -15.69
CA PRO A 8 0.88 5.35 -16.57
C PRO A 8 0.13 6.44 -15.78
N GLU A 9 -0.37 6.11 -14.59
CA GLU A 9 -1.17 7.02 -13.75
C GLU A 9 -0.33 8.15 -13.14
N CYS A 10 0.83 7.85 -12.57
CA CYS A 10 1.65 8.85 -11.87
C CYS A 10 2.99 9.16 -12.56
N GLY A 11 3.31 8.50 -13.68
CA GLY A 11 4.55 8.68 -14.44
C GLY A 11 5.82 8.19 -13.72
N GLN A 12 5.68 7.56 -12.54
CA GLN A 12 6.83 7.11 -11.77
C GLN A 12 7.35 5.76 -12.23
N ARG A 13 8.66 5.55 -12.07
CA ARG A 13 9.30 4.25 -12.29
C ARG A 13 8.90 3.29 -11.18
N VAL A 14 8.33 2.16 -11.56
CA VAL A 14 7.93 1.10 -10.64
C VAL A 14 8.90 -0.06 -10.78
N LYS A 15 9.35 -0.61 -9.66
CA LYS A 15 10.22 -1.78 -9.64
C LYS A 15 9.55 -2.95 -8.94
N THR A 16 9.04 -2.70 -7.75
CA THR A 16 8.48 -3.73 -6.89
C THR A 16 7.18 -3.29 -6.23
N CYS A 17 6.34 -4.27 -5.90
CA CYS A 17 5.15 -4.06 -5.09
C CYS A 17 5.55 -3.50 -3.72
N THR A 18 4.84 -2.47 -3.28
CA THR A 18 5.09 -1.78 -2.02
C THR A 18 4.85 -2.69 -0.81
N ASN A 19 3.91 -3.63 -0.92
CA ASN A 19 3.54 -4.52 0.18
C ASN A 19 4.42 -5.78 0.21
N CYS A 20 4.36 -6.60 -0.83
CA CYS A 20 5.01 -7.91 -0.85
C CYS A 20 6.42 -7.91 -1.46
N GLY A 21 6.85 -6.83 -2.12
CA GLY A 21 8.18 -6.73 -2.72
C GLY A 21 8.38 -7.44 -4.05
N VAL A 22 7.35 -8.09 -4.62
CA VAL A 22 7.45 -8.76 -5.92
C VAL A 22 7.82 -7.76 -7.03
N GLU A 23 8.71 -8.15 -7.95
CA GLU A 23 9.09 -7.30 -9.08
C GLU A 23 7.94 -7.20 -10.09
N PHE A 24 7.70 -6.00 -10.60
CA PHE A 24 6.76 -5.80 -11.70
C PHE A 24 7.43 -6.10 -13.04
N ILE A 25 6.70 -6.81 -13.89
CA ILE A 25 7.05 -7.04 -15.29
C ILE A 25 6.13 -6.26 -16.22
N ASP A 26 6.57 -6.13 -17.48
CA ASP A 26 5.78 -5.44 -18.50
C ASP A 26 4.46 -6.19 -18.75
N GLY A 27 3.34 -5.46 -18.73
CA GLY A 27 1.99 -6.04 -18.83
C GLY A 27 1.34 -6.41 -17.50
N ASP A 28 2.03 -6.30 -16.36
CA ASP A 28 1.40 -6.51 -15.05
C ASP A 28 0.33 -5.47 -14.74
N PHE A 29 -0.69 -5.90 -14.02
CA PHE A 29 -1.67 -5.00 -13.42
C PHE A 29 -1.04 -4.28 -12.23
N ILE A 30 -1.09 -2.94 -12.25
CA ILE A 30 -0.52 -2.08 -11.20
C ILE A 30 -1.61 -1.21 -10.61
N ILE A 31 -1.84 -1.36 -9.31
CA ILE A 31 -2.68 -0.44 -8.54
C ILE A 31 -1.79 0.73 -8.10
N CYS A 32 -2.08 1.92 -8.61
CA CYS A 32 -1.42 3.16 -8.21
C CYS A 32 -2.23 3.84 -7.10
N ALA A 33 -1.63 4.05 -5.93
CA ALA A 33 -2.30 4.76 -4.84
C ALA A 33 -2.14 6.29 -4.91
N GLY A 34 -1.50 6.83 -5.96
CA GLY A 34 -1.30 8.27 -6.22
C GLY A 34 -0.39 9.02 -5.21
N ILE A 35 -0.31 8.56 -3.97
CA ILE A 35 0.41 9.20 -2.88
C ILE A 35 1.83 8.63 -2.82
N ARG A 36 2.83 9.50 -3.05
CA ARG A 36 4.27 9.22 -2.83
C ARG A 36 4.81 7.97 -3.55
N GLY A 37 4.26 7.63 -4.72
CA GLY A 37 4.81 6.55 -5.55
C GLY A 37 4.57 5.14 -5.04
N LYS A 38 3.47 4.92 -4.32
CA LYS A 38 3.10 3.60 -3.81
C LYS A 38 2.30 2.83 -4.87
N HIS A 39 2.79 1.63 -5.17
CA HIS A 39 2.29 0.75 -6.23
C HIS A 39 2.13 -0.67 -5.69
N PHE A 40 1.05 -1.35 -6.08
CA PHE A 40 0.67 -2.67 -5.57
C PHE A 40 0.30 -3.61 -6.70
N CYS A 41 0.66 -4.89 -6.57
CA CYS A 41 0.40 -5.95 -7.56
C CYS A 41 -1.02 -6.54 -7.46
N SER A 42 -1.74 -6.28 -6.37
CA SER A 42 -3.10 -6.74 -6.15
C SER A 42 -3.82 -5.83 -5.16
N GLU A 43 -5.16 -5.87 -5.18
CA GLU A 43 -6.00 -5.15 -4.21
C GLU A 43 -5.73 -5.61 -2.78
N GLU A 44 -5.52 -6.91 -2.60
CA GLU A 44 -5.12 -7.51 -1.32
C GLU A 44 -3.84 -6.86 -0.77
N CYS A 45 -2.80 -6.73 -1.60
CA CYS A 45 -1.56 -6.05 -1.21
C CYS A 45 -1.77 -4.58 -0.82
N PHE A 46 -2.70 -3.90 -1.48
CA PHE A 46 -3.05 -2.52 -1.14
C PHE A 46 -3.77 -2.42 0.21
N LEU A 47 -4.77 -3.28 0.43
CA LEU A 47 -5.56 -3.31 1.65
C LEU A 47 -4.73 -3.73 2.87
N GLU A 48 -3.88 -4.75 2.74
CA GLU A 48 -2.96 -5.16 3.81
C GLU A 48 -2.02 -4.03 4.22
N TRP A 49 -1.45 -3.33 3.24
CA TRP A 49 -0.57 -2.20 3.51
C TRP A 49 -1.29 -1.08 4.25
N LEU A 50 -2.55 -0.78 3.87
CA LEU A 50 -3.37 0.20 4.57
C LEU A 50 -3.68 -0.20 6.01
N LYS A 51 -4.07 -1.45 6.25
CA LYS A 51 -4.35 -1.99 7.59
C LYS A 51 -3.13 -1.85 8.51
N ARG A 52 -1.96 -2.31 8.04
CA ARG A 52 -0.69 -2.17 8.79
C ARG A 52 -0.38 -0.72 9.12
N ARG A 53 -0.58 0.19 8.16
CA ARG A 53 -0.34 1.63 8.38
C ARG A 53 -1.30 2.26 9.37
N PHE A 54 -2.54 1.79 9.41
CA PHE A 54 -3.53 2.21 10.38
C PHE A 54 -3.12 1.73 11.79
N GLU A 55 -2.80 0.45 11.95
CA GLU A 55 -2.36 -0.15 13.22
C GLU A 55 -1.06 0.49 13.75
N GLU A 56 -0.08 0.77 12.88
CA GLU A 56 1.18 1.42 13.29
C GLU A 56 0.99 2.87 13.75
N LYS A 57 -0.05 3.58 13.28
CA LYS A 57 -0.23 5.01 13.51
C LYS A 57 -1.36 5.37 14.48
N HIS A 58 -2.28 4.45 14.72
CA HIS A 58 -3.38 4.67 15.64
C HIS A 58 -3.03 4.09 17.00
N THR A 59 -2.91 4.94 18.01
CA THR A 59 -2.91 4.53 19.40
C THR A 59 -4.32 4.02 19.72
N VAL A 60 -4.45 2.76 20.12
CA VAL A 60 -5.71 2.24 20.67
C VAL A 60 -5.99 3.02 21.95
N VAL A 61 -7.10 3.77 21.97
CA VAL A 61 -7.60 4.44 23.17
C VAL A 61 -8.68 3.54 23.75
N GLU A 62 -8.37 2.83 24.83
CA GLU A 62 -9.38 2.09 25.58
C GLU A 62 -10.23 3.08 26.37
N THR A 63 -11.52 3.14 26.06
CA THR A 63 -12.50 3.93 26.83
C THR A 63 -13.13 3.04 27.88
N TYR A 64 -12.97 3.39 29.16
CA TYR A 64 -13.67 2.74 30.27
C TYR A 64 -14.94 3.53 30.60
N CYS A 65 -16.06 2.83 30.76
CA CYS A 65 -17.29 3.42 31.30
C CYS A 65 -17.29 3.24 32.82
N GLU A 66 -17.31 4.34 33.56
CA GLU A 66 -17.54 4.29 35.01
C GLU A 66 -19.04 4.03 35.25
N THR A 67 -19.38 2.98 35.98
CA THR A 67 -20.73 2.77 36.52
C THR A 67 -20.85 3.57 37.82
N GLU A 68 -21.79 4.51 37.88
CA GLU A 68 -22.14 5.22 39.11
C GLU A 68 -22.77 4.23 40.12
N GLU A 69 -22.22 4.14 41.33
CA GLU A 69 -22.75 3.35 42.47
C GLU A 69 -23.99 3.99 43.11
#